data_AF-A0A6P1W5X0-F1
#
_entry.id   AF-A0A6P1W5X0-F1
#
_cell.length_a   1.000
_cell.length_b   1.000
_cell.length_c   1.000
_cell.angle_alpha   90.00
_cell.angle_beta   90.00
_cell.angle_gamma   90.00
#
_symmetry.space_group_name_H-M   'P 1'
#
loop_
_entity.id
_entity.type
_entity.pdbx_description
1 polymer ?
#
loop_
_entity_poly.entity_id
_entity_poly.type
_entity_poly.pdbx_seq_one_letter_code
_entity_poly.pdbx_strand_id
1 'polypeptide(L)' 'MGVSPKFYSRLVRFGKAWLLKETNPQLTWTQVAYECHYFDQMHLIRDFKVFANANPKDISDEFEKQSFLAVKSIFH' A
#
# COMPACT_ATOMS: atom_id res chain seq x y z
N MET A 1 -0.40 -16.49 19.52
CA MET A 1 -1.34 -15.93 18.53
C MET A 1 -0.56 -15.60 17.27
N GLY A 2 -0.41 -16.56 16.34
CA GLY A 2 0.41 -16.37 15.14
C GLY A 2 -0.38 -15.62 14.07
N VAL A 3 0.22 -14.59 13.47
CA VAL A 3 -0.30 -14.01 12.23
C VAL A 3 -0.41 -15.12 11.19
N SER A 4 -1.59 -15.29 10.58
CA SER A 4 -1.75 -16.33 9.57
C SER A 4 -0.80 -16.04 8.39
N PRO A 5 -0.21 -17.07 7.74
CA PRO A 5 0.63 -16.88 6.56
C PRO A 5 -0.03 -16.02 5.47
N LYS A 6 -1.36 -16.10 5.36
CA LYS A 6 -2.16 -15.26 4.45
C LYS A 6 -2.11 -13.78 4.83
N PHE A 7 -2.15 -13.46 6.13
CA PHE A 7 -2.06 -12.09 6.60
C PHE A 7 -0.68 -11.49 6.31
N TYR A 8 0.38 -12.24 6.58
CA TYR A 8 1.75 -11.80 6.29
C TYR A 8 1.95 -11.54 4.79
N SER A 9 1.49 -12.44 3.92
CA SER A 9 1.56 -12.25 2.47
C SER A 9 0.81 -11.00 1.98
N ARG A 10 -0.34 -10.67 2.59
CA ARG A 10 -1.08 -9.43 2.31
C ARG A 10 -0.29 -8.20 2.75
N LEU A 11 0.30 -8.24 3.94
CA LEU A 11 1.11 -7.13 4.46
C LEU A 11 2.33 -6.84 3.56
N VAL A 12 3.06 -7.88 3.14
CA VAL A 12 4.21 -7.73 2.23
C VAL A 12 3.76 -7.15 0.88
N ARG A 13 2.64 -7.62 0.34
CA ARG A 13 2.09 -7.12 -0.93
C ARG A 13 1.62 -5.67 -0.81
N PHE A 14 0.99 -5.32 0.29
CA PHE A 14 0.59 -3.95 0.62
C PHE A 14 1.80 -3.01 0.67
N GLY A 15 2.87 -3.40 1.40
CA GLY A 15 4.09 -2.59 1.47
C GLY A 15 4.76 -2.39 0.10
N LYS A 16 4.74 -3.41 -0.77
CA LYS A 16 5.21 -3.27 -2.16
C LYS A 16 4.37 -2.27 -2.97
N ALA A 17 3.04 -2.35 -2.85
CA ALA A 17 2.14 -1.44 -3.55
C ALA A 17 2.31 0.00 -3.09
N TRP A 18 2.52 0.21 -1.80
CA TRP A 18 2.84 1.52 -1.24
C TRP A 18 4.12 2.09 -1.85
N LEU A 19 5.22 1.33 -1.75
CA LEU A 19 6.52 1.77 -2.26
C LEU A 19 6.49 2.02 -3.77
N LEU A 20 5.77 1.19 -4.54
CA LEU A 20 5.64 1.35 -5.98
C LEU A 20 4.93 2.67 -6.33
N LYS A 21 3.85 3.01 -5.62
CA LYS A 21 3.16 4.28 -5.82
C LYS A 21 4.02 5.47 -5.41
N GLU A 22 4.72 5.36 -4.28
CA GLU A 22 5.56 6.43 -3.74
C GLU A 22 6.73 6.77 -4.68
N THR A 23 7.37 5.73 -5.24
CA THR A 23 8.47 5.86 -6.18
C THR A 23 8.02 6.23 -7.59
N ASN A 24 6.74 5.98 -7.93
CA ASN A 24 6.16 6.29 -9.23
C ASN A 24 4.79 6.98 -9.09
N PRO A 25 4.76 8.27 -8.68
CA PRO A 25 3.52 9.00 -8.44
C PRO A 25 2.57 9.04 -9.65
N GLN A 26 3.11 8.94 -10.86
CA GLN A 26 2.39 8.92 -12.13
C GLN A 26 1.57 7.64 -12.37
N LEU A 27 1.88 6.52 -11.70
CA LEU A 27 1.12 5.27 -11.87
C LEU A 27 -0.28 5.41 -11.27
N THR A 28 -1.29 4.98 -12.01
CA THR A 28 -2.65 4.87 -11.48
C THR A 28 -2.75 3.74 -10.47
N TRP A 29 -3.71 3.82 -9.54
CA TRP A 29 -3.95 2.75 -8.57
C TRP A 29 -4.30 1.40 -9.21
N THR A 30 -4.93 1.42 -10.39
CA THR A 30 -5.19 0.22 -11.18
C THR A 30 -3.90 -0.43 -11.68
N GLN A 31 -2.94 0.37 -12.17
CA GLN A 31 -1.63 -0.14 -12.58
C GLN A 31 -0.86 -0.70 -11.38
N VAL A 32 -0.83 0.02 -10.26
CA VAL A 32 -0.19 -0.47 -9.02
C VAL A 32 -0.82 -1.78 -8.55
N ALA A 33 -2.15 -1.90 -8.61
CA ALA A 33 -2.85 -3.13 -8.28
C ALA A 33 -2.41 -4.29 -9.16
N TYR A 34 -2.33 -4.07 -10.47
CA TYR A 34 -1.89 -5.09 -11.43
C TYR A 34 -0.44 -5.53 -11.18
N GLU A 35 0.49 -4.56 -11.06
CA GLU A 35 1.91 -4.81 -10.80
C GLU A 35 2.16 -5.54 -9.47
N CYS A 36 1.30 -5.31 -8.47
CA CYS A 36 1.39 -5.96 -7.16
C CYS A 36 0.55 -7.24 -7.05
N HIS A 37 0.05 -7.78 -8.17
CA HIS A 37 -0.75 -9.01 -8.24
C HIS A 37 -2.03 -8.97 -7.39
N TYR A 38 -2.66 -7.81 -7.29
CA TYR A 38 -4.05 -7.74 -6.88
C TYR A 38 -4.96 -8.15 -8.02
N PHE A 39 -6.12 -8.70 -7.67
CA PHE A 39 -7.14 -9.04 -8.66
C PHE A 39 -7.69 -7.79 -9.36
N ASP A 40 -7.91 -6.72 -8.58
CA ASP A 40 -8.35 -5.41 -9.06
C ASP A 40 -7.94 -4.31 -8.07
N GLN A 41 -8.24 -3.06 -8.43
CA GLN A 41 -8.01 -1.90 -7.56
C GLN A 41 -8.77 -1.99 -6.23
N MET A 42 -9.97 -2.59 -6.20
CA MET A 42 -10.76 -2.72 -4.96
C MET A 42 -10.09 -3.62 -3.93
N HIS A 43 -9.41 -4.68 -4.35
CA HIS A 43 -8.65 -5.57 -3.45
C HIS A 43 -7.45 -4.83 -2.84
N LEU A 44 -6.75 -4.02 -3.63
CA LEU A 44 -5.69 -3.16 -3.12
C LEU A 44 -6.24 -2.17 -2.09
N ILE A 45 -7.32 -1.48 -2.42
CA ILE A 45 -7.99 -0.51 -1.53
C ILE A 45 -8.38 -1.15 -0.20
N ARG A 46 -8.92 -2.39 -0.21
CA ARG A 46 -9.27 -3.12 1.01
C ARG A 46 -8.04 -3.38 1.88
N ASP A 47 -6.89 -3.70 1.30
CA ASP A 47 -5.65 -3.88 2.04
C ASP A 47 -5.15 -2.54 2.62
N PHE A 48 -5.23 -1.44 1.87
CA PHE A 48 -4.94 -0.10 2.39
C PHE A 48 -5.83 0.30 3.58
N LYS A 49 -7.13 0.00 3.53
CA LYS A 49 -8.02 0.19 4.68
C LYS A 49 -7.57 -0.61 5.90
N VAL A 50 -7.20 -1.88 5.68
CA VAL A 50 -6.85 -2.81 6.77
C VAL A 50 -5.52 -2.43 7.41
N PHE A 51 -4.54 -2.00 6.63
CA PHE A 51 -3.17 -1.79 7.10
C PHE A 51 -2.81 -0.33 7.39
N ALA A 52 -3.37 0.63 6.65
CA ALA A 52 -3.09 2.06 6.83
C ALA A 52 -4.26 2.84 7.44
N ASN A 53 -5.39 2.16 7.72
CA ASN A 53 -6.63 2.81 8.14
C ASN A 53 -7.13 3.90 7.15
N ALA A 54 -6.63 3.86 5.91
CA ALA A 54 -6.85 4.88 4.89
C ALA A 54 -8.15 4.62 4.13
N ASN A 55 -8.95 5.66 3.93
CA ASN A 55 -10.22 5.58 3.21
C ASN A 55 -9.96 5.54 1.68
N PRO A 56 -10.63 4.67 0.89
CA PRO A 56 -10.54 4.59 -0.57
C PRO A 56 -10.66 5.91 -1.30
N LYS A 57 -11.45 6.83 -0.74
CA LYS A 57 -11.71 8.13 -1.35
C LYS A 57 -10.52 9.10 -1.18
N ASP A 58 -9.61 8.82 -0.26
CA ASP A 58 -8.59 9.77 0.21
C ASP A 58 -7.15 9.24 0.03
N ILE A 59 -6.95 8.17 -0.77
CA ILE A 59 -5.60 7.60 -0.95
C ILE A 59 -4.64 8.60 -1.62
N SER A 60 -5.13 9.58 -2.38
CA SER A 60 -4.29 10.67 -2.90
C SER A 60 -3.71 11.57 -1.81
N ASP A 61 -4.49 11.82 -0.76
CA ASP A 61 -4.19 12.86 0.25
C ASP A 61 -3.36 12.29 1.42
N GLU A 62 -3.39 10.98 1.63
CA GLU A 62 -2.67 10.32 2.74
C GLU A 62 -1.15 10.21 2.50
N PHE A 63 -0.70 10.21 1.23
CA PHE A 63 0.73 10.17 0.90
C PHE A 63 1.51 11.39 1.41
N GLU A 64 0.84 12.55 1.55
CA GLU A 64 1.47 13.76 2.10
C GLU A 64 1.65 13.70 3.62
N LYS A 65 0.86 12.87 4.34
CA LYS A 65 0.88 12.82 5.80
C LYS A 65 1.76 11.72 6.37
N GLN A 66 1.94 10.60 5.66
CA GLN A 66 2.74 9.46 6.14
C GLN A 66 3.53 8.79 4.99
N SER A 67 4.62 9.41 4.55
CA SER A 67 5.55 8.79 3.60
C SER A 67 6.25 7.58 4.24
N PHE A 68 6.20 6.42 3.57
CA PHE A 68 6.89 5.20 4.04
C PHE A 68 8.41 5.35 3.85
N LEU A 69 8.84 6.08 2.81
CA LEU A 69 10.24 6.44 2.61
C LEU A 69 10.76 7.42 3.69
N ALA A 70 9.96 8.36 4.16
CA ALA A 70 10.36 9.27 5.23
C ALA A 70 10.66 8.51 6.53
N VAL A 71 9.85 7.49 6.86
CA VAL A 71 10.12 6.62 8.02
C VAL A 71 11.41 5.81 7.81
N LYS A 72 11.67 5.30 6.60
CA LYS A 72 12.88 4.50 6.31
C LYS A 72 14.18 5.31 6.33
N SER A 73 14.11 6.61 6.02
CA SER A 73 15.23 7.56 6.08
C SER A 73 15.69 7.86 7.52
N ILE A 74 14.76 7.81 8.48
CA ILE A 74 15.05 8.08 9.90
C ILE A 74 15.76 6.90 10.59
N PHE A 75 15.72 5.70 10.00
CA PHE A 75 16.32 4.47 10.55
C PHE A 75 17.64 4.04 9.90
N HIS A 76 18.35 4.95 9.22
CA HIS A 76 19.75 4.78 8.81
C HIS A 76 20.65 5.80 9.53
#